data_AF-A0A8K0N8C2-F1
#
_entry.id   AF-A0A8K0N8C2-F1
#
_cell.length_a   1.000
_cell.length_b   1.000
_cell.length_c   1.000
_cell.angle_alpha   90.00
_cell.angle_beta   90.00
_cell.angle_gamma   90.00
#
_symmetry.space_group_name_H-M   'P 1'
#
loop_
_entity.id
_entity.type
_entity.pdbx_description
1 polymer ?
#
loop_
_entity_poly.entity_id
_entity_poly.type
_entity_poly.pdbx_seq_one_letter_code
_entity_poly.pdbx_strand_id
1 'polypeptide(L)'
;MYKAGDNDWFRIAAANPEGTHWEDTCWYVRSLRRYEFALQFDIPVTYPATVTQIELPQLDGKTLEMYRGGKICLTVHFKPLWAKNW
;
A
#
# COMPACT_ATOMS: atom_id res chain seq x y z
N MET A 1 18.60 0.16 -0.73
CA MET A 1 18.54 -1.12 0.03
C MET A 1 17.84 -2.21 -0.80
N TYR A 2 16.57 -2.06 -1.18
CA TYR A 2 15.86 -3.07 -2.00
C TYR A 2 16.39 -3.24 -3.44
N LYS A 3 16.71 -2.13 -4.15
CA LYS A 3 17.36 -2.19 -5.48
C LYS A 3 18.72 -2.89 -5.48
N ALA A 4 19.48 -2.78 -4.38
CA ALA A 4 20.78 -3.43 -4.25
C ALA A 4 20.65 -4.94 -4.01
N GLY A 5 19.53 -5.38 -3.43
CA GLY A 5 19.18 -6.79 -3.29
C GLY A 5 18.30 -7.33 -4.42
N ASP A 6 18.22 -6.62 -5.55
CA ASP A 6 17.41 -6.94 -6.72
C ASP A 6 15.93 -7.28 -6.42
N ASN A 7 15.39 -6.63 -5.40
CA ASN A 7 14.02 -6.81 -4.91
C ASN A 7 13.27 -5.48 -4.99
N ASP A 8 13.39 -4.75 -6.10
CA ASP A 8 12.55 -3.58 -6.35
C ASP A 8 11.10 -4.06 -6.53
N TRP A 9 10.14 -3.49 -5.81
CA TRP A 9 8.76 -4.01 -5.75
C TRP A 9 7.66 -2.95 -5.78
N PHE A 10 8.01 -1.67 -5.78
CA PHE A 10 7.05 -0.57 -5.92
C PHE A 10 7.72 0.74 -6.31
N ARG A 11 6.88 1.65 -6.81
CA ARG A 11 7.12 3.09 -6.85
C ARG A 11 5.93 3.78 -6.20
N ILE A 12 6.15 4.99 -5.70
CA ILE A 12 5.11 5.90 -5.20
C ILE A 12 5.58 7.32 -5.46
N ALA A 13 4.63 8.19 -5.80
CA ALA A 13 4.85 9.62 -5.88
C ALA A 13 3.71 10.35 -5.18
N ALA A 14 4.00 11.54 -4.68
CA ALA A 14 2.94 12.45 -4.25
C ALA A 14 2.17 12.90 -5.50
N ALA A 15 0.88 12.60 -5.53
CA ALA A 15 -0.03 13.01 -6.60
C ALA A 15 -0.33 14.52 -6.52
N ASN A 16 -0.16 15.11 -5.34
CA ASN A 16 -0.41 16.51 -5.06
C ASN A 16 0.79 17.19 -4.37
N PRO A 17 0.95 18.53 -4.53
CA PRO A 17 2.04 19.27 -3.91
C PRO A 17 2.06 19.20 -2.38
N GLU A 18 0.90 19.02 -1.76
CA GLU A 18 0.76 18.93 -0.30
C GLU A 18 1.27 17.59 0.26
N GLY A 19 1.47 16.58 -0.61
CA GLY A 19 1.93 15.24 -0.20
C GLY A 19 0.91 14.49 0.65
N THR A 20 -0.38 14.80 0.50
CA THR A 20 -1.47 14.14 1.23
C THR A 20 -2.12 13.01 0.43
N HIS A 21 -1.98 13.01 -0.89
CA HIS A 21 -2.42 11.94 -1.78
C HIS A 21 -1.20 11.33 -2.48
N TRP A 22 -1.09 10.00 -2.42
CA TRP A 22 0.02 9.26 -3.02
C TRP A 22 -0.53 8.21 -3.96
N GLU A 23 0.07 8.11 -5.14
CA GLU A 23 -0.29 7.14 -6.18
C GLU A 23 0.96 6.71 -6.95
N ASP A 24 0.99 5.48 -7.43
CA ASP A 24 1.83 4.95 -8.54
C ASP A 24 1.51 3.43 -8.67
N THR A 25 2.54 2.58 -8.72
CA THR A 25 2.44 1.16 -9.06
C THR A 25 3.29 0.31 -8.13
N CYS A 26 2.74 -0.83 -7.73
CA CYS A 26 3.48 -1.89 -7.06
C CYS A 26 3.46 -3.16 -7.91
N TRP A 27 4.44 -4.03 -7.71
CA TRP A 27 4.52 -5.29 -8.43
C TRP A 27 5.02 -6.43 -7.57
N TYR A 28 4.57 -7.62 -7.94
CA TYR A 28 4.95 -8.86 -7.29
C TYR A 28 5.40 -9.87 -8.35
N VAL A 29 6.54 -10.51 -8.12
CA VAL A 29 7.07 -11.54 -9.03
C VAL A 29 6.74 -12.92 -8.46
N ARG A 30 5.99 -13.72 -9.22
CA ARG A 30 5.67 -15.11 -8.88
C ARG A 30 5.80 -16.00 -10.10
N SER A 31 6.54 -17.10 -9.97
CA SER A 31 6.78 -18.06 -11.07
C SER A 31 7.36 -17.39 -12.33
N LEU A 32 8.37 -16.53 -12.15
CA LEU A 32 9.03 -15.75 -13.21
C LEU A 32 8.08 -14.83 -14.00
N ARG A 33 6.92 -14.49 -13.44
CA ARG A 33 5.98 -13.50 -14.00
C ARG A 33 5.84 -12.33 -13.05
N ARG A 34 5.91 -11.12 -13.60
CA ARG A 34 5.64 -9.87 -12.88
C ARG A 34 4.16 -9.54 -12.98
N TYR A 35 3.52 -9.33 -11.83
CA TYR A 35 2.15 -8.86 -11.70
C TYR A 35 2.19 -7.43 -11.20
N GLU A 36 1.59 -6.50 -11.93
CA GLU A 36 1.59 -5.07 -11.63
C GLU A 36 0.20 -4.60 -11.21
N PHE A 37 0.18 -3.73 -10.20
CA PHE A 37 -1.03 -3.17 -9.63
C PHE A 37 -0.85 -1.67 -9.41
N ALA A 38 -1.92 -0.91 -9.64
CA ALA A 38 -1.99 0.49 -9.25
C ALA A 38 -2.16 0.54 -7.73
N LEU A 39 -1.35 1.37 -7.10
CA LEU A 39 -1.32 1.58 -5.66
C LEU A 39 -1.63 3.03 -5.38
N GLN A 40 -2.58 3.28 -4.49
CA GLN A 40 -2.91 4.62 -4.03
C GLN A 40 -3.23 4.61 -2.53
N PHE A 41 -3.04 5.75 -1.87
CA PHE A 41 -3.49 5.99 -0.50
C PHE A 41 -3.48 7.47 -0.15
N ASP A 42 -4.32 7.83 0.82
CA ASP A 42 -4.32 9.15 1.43
C ASP A 42 -3.62 9.12 2.79
N ILE A 43 -2.96 10.22 3.12
CA ILE A 43 -2.43 10.49 4.46
C ILE A 43 -3.58 11.02 5.33
N PRO A 44 -3.98 10.31 6.39
CA PRO A 44 -4.99 10.82 7.31
C PRO A 44 -4.45 12.03 8.07
N VAL A 45 -5.34 12.95 8.45
CA VAL A 45 -5.00 14.15 9.23
C VAL A 45 -4.28 13.80 10.54
N THR A 46 -4.56 12.62 11.10
CA THR A 46 -3.98 12.10 12.34
C THR A 46 -2.72 11.25 12.10
N TYR A 47 -2.14 11.23 10.90
CA TYR A 47 -0.85 10.59 10.65
C TYR A 47 0.26 11.31 11.44
N PRO A 48 1.23 10.59 12.05
CA PRO A 48 1.46 9.14 12.02
C PRO A 48 0.69 8.32 13.06
N ALA A 49 -0.05 8.95 13.99
CA ALA A 49 -0.79 8.23 15.03
C ALA A 49 -1.85 7.27 14.45
N THR A 50 -2.44 7.62 13.30
CA THR A 50 -3.29 6.72 12.51
C THR A 50 -2.57 6.25 11.26
N VAL A 51 -2.58 4.94 11.02
CA VAL A 51 -1.99 4.35 9.81
C VAL A 51 -2.80 4.71 8.55
N THR A 52 -2.12 4.89 7.43
CA THR A 52 -2.71 5.05 6.10
C THR A 52 -3.39 3.76 5.65
N GLN A 53 -4.46 3.89 4.85
CA GLN A 53 -5.13 2.74 4.23
C GLN A 53 -4.63 2.61 2.80
N ILE A 54 -3.91 1.52 2.52
CA ILE A 54 -3.41 1.22 1.17
C ILE A 54 -4.54 0.64 0.33
N GLU A 55 -4.67 1.13 -0.90
CA GLU A 55 -5.69 0.72 -1.85
C GLU A 55 -5.05 0.12 -3.11
N LEU A 56 -5.61 -1.00 -3.56
CA LEU A 56 -5.30 -1.66 -4.82
C LEU A 56 -6.60 -1.86 -5.61
N PRO A 57 -7.07 -0.84 -6.34
CA PRO A 57 -8.41 -0.85 -6.95
C PRO A 57 -8.65 -2.02 -7.91
N GLN A 58 -7.62 -2.51 -8.62
CA GLN A 58 -7.79 -3.62 -9.58
C GLN A 58 -8.06 -4.97 -8.92
N LEU A 59 -7.90 -5.07 -7.59
CA LEU A 59 -8.14 -6.27 -6.80
C LEU A 59 -9.48 -6.21 -6.04
N ASP A 60 -10.21 -5.10 -6.09
CA ASP A 60 -11.53 -4.99 -5.47
C ASP A 60 -12.48 -6.07 -6.02
N GLY A 61 -13.16 -6.78 -5.13
CA GLY A 61 -14.02 -7.91 -5.45
C GLY A 61 -13.32 -9.20 -5.91
N LYS A 62 -11.98 -9.22 -6.02
CA LYS A 62 -11.22 -10.44 -6.40
C LYS A 62 -10.71 -11.24 -5.21
N THR A 63 -10.80 -10.70 -3.99
CA THR A 63 -10.38 -11.34 -2.75
C THR A 63 -11.28 -10.93 -1.59
N LEU A 64 -11.40 -11.79 -0.58
CA LEU A 64 -12.08 -11.48 0.69
C LEU A 64 -11.23 -10.59 1.60
N GLU A 65 -9.91 -10.57 1.39
CA GLU A 65 -8.93 -9.78 2.17
C GLU A 65 -8.87 -8.32 1.70
N MET A 66 -10.01 -7.76 1.34
CA MET A 66 -10.18 -6.36 0.96
C MET A 66 -11.48 -5.78 1.52
N TYR A 67 -11.38 -4.56 2.02
CA TYR A 67 -12.53 -3.70 2.26
C TYR A 67 -12.96 -3.02 0.96
N ARG A 68 -14.19 -2.50 0.97
CA ARG A 68 -14.79 -1.79 -0.17
C ARG A 68 -13.85 -0.71 -0.72
N GLY A 69 -13.71 -0.65 -2.05
CA GLY A 69 -12.84 0.31 -2.73
C GLY A 69 -11.40 -0.17 -2.88
N GLY A 70 -11.13 -1.48 -2.74
CA GLY A 70 -9.79 -2.05 -2.92
C GLY A 70 -8.83 -1.81 -1.75
N LYS A 71 -9.35 -1.36 -0.61
CA LYS A 71 -8.57 -1.15 0.63
C LYS A 71 -8.10 -2.49 1.20
N ILE A 72 -6.81 -2.67 1.41
CA ILE A 72 -6.25 -3.93 1.87
C ILE A 72 -6.68 -4.21 3.32
N CYS A 73 -7.17 -5.43 3.59
CA CYS A 73 -7.33 -5.93 4.95
C CYS A 73 -5.96 -6.29 5.54
N LEU A 74 -5.40 -5.40 6.38
CA LEU A 74 -4.17 -5.71 7.12
C LEU A 74 -4.44 -6.75 8.20
N THR A 75 -3.40 -7.51 8.56
CA THR A 75 -3.50 -8.50 9.63
C THR A 75 -3.85 -7.86 10.97
N VAL A 76 -4.53 -8.61 11.83
CA VAL A 76 -4.94 -8.15 13.18
C VAL A 76 -3.75 -7.66 14.03
N HIS A 77 -2.56 -8.19 13.79
CA HIS A 77 -1.34 -7.83 14.52
C HIS A 77 -0.76 -6.47 14.13
N PHE A 78 -1.11 -5.95 12.95
CA PHE A 78 -0.46 -4.75 12.42
C PHE A 78 -0.84 -3.48 13.20
N LYS A 79 -2.14 -3.26 13.49
CA LYS A 79 -2.57 -2.05 14.20
C LYS A 79 -1.97 -1.94 15.62
N PRO A 80 -1.94 -3.00 16.46
CA PRO A 80 -1.25 -2.97 17.74
C PRO A 80 0.25 -2.73 17.63
N LEU A 81 0.90 -3.29 16.59
CA LEU A 81 2.33 -3.08 16.36
C LEU A 81 2.64 -1.63 15.98
N TRP A 82 1.85 -1.06 15.06
CA TRP A 82 1.97 0.35 14.67
C TRP A 82 1.80 1.25 15.89
N ALA A 83 0.72 1.06 16.67
CA ALA A 83 0.41 1.86 17.86
C ALA A 83 1.53 1.93 18.90
N LYS A 84 2.45 0.94 18.92
CA LYS A 84 3.59 0.88 19.83
C LYS A 84 4.86 1.56 19.29
N ASN A 85 4.95 1.82 17.99
CA ASN A 85 6.20 2.19 17.30
C ASN A 85 6.11 3.43 16.40
N TRP A 86 4.95 4.11 16.33
CA TRP A 86 4.87 5.43 15.70
C TRP A 86 5.41 6.51 16.65
#